data_AF-A0A4Q3EW08-F1
#
_entry.id   AF-A0A4Q3EW08-F1
#
_cell.length_a   1.000
_cell.length_b   1.000
_cell.length_c   1.000
_cell.angle_alpha   90.00
_cell.angle_beta   90.00
_cell.angle_gamma   90.00
#
_symmetry.space_group_name_H-M   'P 1'
#
loop_
_entity.id
_entity.type
_entity.pdbx_description
1 polymer ?
#
loop_
_entity_poly.entity_id
_entity_poly.type
_entity_poly.pdbx_seq_one_letter_code
_entity_poly.pdbx_strand_id
1 'polypeptide(L)'
;MSSYTSNLSDSQWQYISNFLDTKRNRKHPLREVFNGILYLVKTGCQWRMLPGDFPGWRIVYYYFSSWKKLGLIAVLQEALVEKTRLKSGRKAWPTAGIIDAQSVKSTLVSS
;
A
#
# COMPACT_ATOMS: atom_id res chain seq x y z
N MET A 1 -9.04 -14.11 11.57
CA MET A 1 -8.14 -13.49 10.58
C MET A 1 -6.73 -13.89 10.92
N SER A 2 -5.99 -14.46 9.96
CA SER A 2 -4.59 -14.81 10.14
C SER A 2 -3.76 -13.54 10.41
N SER A 3 -2.89 -13.60 11.42
CA SER A 3 -2.01 -12.48 11.78
C SER A 3 -0.77 -12.49 10.88
N TYR A 4 -0.88 -11.87 9.71
CA TYR A 4 0.25 -11.70 8.81
C TYR A 4 1.19 -10.61 9.33
N THR A 5 2.50 -10.81 9.22
CA THR A 5 3.51 -9.81 9.58
C THR A 5 3.46 -8.55 8.72
N SER A 6 2.77 -8.60 7.58
CA SER A 6 2.49 -7.45 6.71
C SER A 6 1.29 -6.60 7.18
N ASN A 7 0.53 -7.06 8.17
CA ASN A 7 -0.64 -6.34 8.64
C ASN A 7 -0.26 -5.09 9.43
N LEU A 8 -1.04 -4.03 9.27
CA LEU A 8 -0.88 -2.80 10.02
C LEU A 8 -1.25 -2.99 11.50
N SER A 9 -0.42 -2.47 12.39
CA SER A 9 -0.80 -2.20 13.78
C SER A 9 -1.89 -1.12 13.84
N ASP A 10 -2.58 -1.02 14.97
CA ASP A 10 -3.67 -0.04 15.15
C ASP A 10 -3.18 1.40 15.01
N SER A 11 -2.00 1.72 15.54
CA SER A 11 -1.41 3.05 15.44
C SER A 11 -1.01 3.43 14.01
N GLN A 12 -0.49 2.48 13.23
CA GLN A 12 -0.20 2.70 11.82
C GLN A 12 -1.50 2.88 11.02
N TRP A 13 -2.53 2.06 11.31
CA TRP A 13 -3.83 2.20 10.66
C TRP A 13 -4.46 3.55 10.96
N GLN A 14 -4.44 4.02 12.21
CA GLN A 14 -4.99 5.32 12.59
C GLN A 14 -4.36 6.48 11.82
N TYR A 15 -3.06 6.39 11.52
CA TYR A 15 -2.39 7.39 10.69
C TYR A 15 -2.86 7.32 9.24
N ILE A 16 -2.90 6.12 8.64
CA ILE A 16 -3.30 5.91 7.24
C ILE A 16 -4.78 6.26 7.02
N SER A 17 -5.65 5.94 7.99
CA SER A 17 -7.09 6.16 7.88
C SER A 17 -7.46 7.63 7.72
N ASN A 18 -6.61 8.55 8.16
CA ASN A 18 -6.84 10.00 8.00
C ASN A 18 -6.79 10.46 6.53
N PHE A 19 -6.18 9.66 5.65
CA PHE A 19 -6.11 9.94 4.22
C PHE A 19 -7.25 9.29 3.43
N LEU A 20 -8.04 8.43 4.09
CA LEU A 20 -9.08 7.62 3.45
C LEU A 20 -10.47 8.08 3.92
N ASP A 21 -11.45 8.10 3.02
CA ASP A 21 -12.85 8.26 3.43
C ASP A 21 -13.36 6.96 4.07
N THR A 22 -13.18 6.83 5.38
CA THR A 22 -13.65 5.70 6.18
C THR A 22 -15.12 5.81 6.61
N LYS A 23 -15.78 6.97 6.40
CA LYS A 23 -17.14 7.22 6.90
C LYS A 23 -18.23 6.51 6.09
N ARG A 24 -17.96 6.25 4.81
CA ARG A 24 -18.90 5.50 3.95
C ARG A 24 -19.00 4.03 4.36
N ASN A 25 -20.23 3.55 4.53
CA ASN A 25 -20.52 2.14 4.80
C ASN A 25 -20.08 1.26 3.62
N ARG A 26 -19.34 0.19 3.92
CA ARG A 26 -18.74 -0.73 2.94
C ARG A 26 -18.82 -2.15 3.49
N LYS A 27 -18.98 -3.11 2.59
CA LYS A 27 -18.96 -4.55 2.92
C LYS A 27 -17.61 -4.99 3.52
N HIS A 28 -16.51 -4.43 3.03
CA HIS A 28 -15.16 -4.73 3.50
C HIS A 28 -14.52 -3.49 4.13
N PRO A 29 -13.97 -3.58 5.36
CA PRO A 29 -13.22 -2.51 5.96
C PRO A 29 -12.00 -2.13 5.12
N LEU A 30 -11.74 -0.83 4.96
CA LEU A 30 -10.58 -0.36 4.19
C LEU A 30 -9.24 -0.85 4.76
N ARG A 31 -9.19 -1.14 6.07
CA ARG A 31 -8.00 -1.72 6.71
C ARG A 31 -7.64 -3.07 6.12
N GLU A 32 -8.62 -3.93 5.90
CA GLU A 32 -8.40 -5.27 5.35
C GLU A 32 -7.94 -5.20 3.89
N VAL A 33 -8.53 -4.28 3.13
CA VAL A 33 -8.10 -3.97 1.76
C VAL A 33 -6.64 -3.52 1.76
N PHE A 34 -6.27 -2.60 2.65
CA PHE A 34 -4.91 -2.08 2.73
C PHE A 34 -3.91 -3.17 3.18
N ASN A 35 -4.29 -4.00 4.17
CA ASN A 35 -3.49 -5.16 4.57
C ASN A 35 -3.27 -6.14 3.40
N GLY A 36 -4.28 -6.37 2.57
CA GLY A 36 -4.15 -7.19 1.35
C GLY A 36 -3.16 -6.59 0.34
N ILE A 37 -3.18 -5.27 0.15
CA ILE A 37 -2.18 -4.56 -0.68
C ILE A 37 -0.78 -4.74 -0.08
N LEU A 38 -0.61 -4.55 1.23
CA LEU A 38 0.69 -4.70 1.90
C LEU A 38 1.21 -6.13 1.84
N TYR A 39 0.33 -7.13 1.94
CA TYR A 39 0.70 -8.52 1.76
C TYR A 39 1.28 -8.77 0.36
N LEU A 40 0.62 -8.28 -0.68
CA LEU A 40 1.10 -8.38 -2.07
C LEU A 40 2.45 -7.68 -2.25
N VAL A 41 2.61 -6.47 -1.71
CA VAL A 41 3.88 -5.71 -1.78
C VAL A 41 5.00 -6.43 -1.03
N LYS A 42 4.70 -7.02 0.13
CA LYS A 42 5.70 -7.70 0.98
C LYS A 42 6.15 -9.04 0.41
N THR A 43 5.23 -9.80 -0.18
CA THR A 43 5.48 -11.18 -0.66
C THR A 43 5.80 -11.25 -2.15
N GLY A 44 5.37 -10.27 -2.94
CA GLY A 44 5.46 -10.30 -4.39
C GLY A 44 4.55 -11.34 -5.05
N CYS A 45 3.58 -11.92 -4.33
CA CYS A 45 2.71 -12.92 -4.92
C CYS A 45 1.80 -12.31 -6.00
N GLN A 46 1.35 -13.16 -6.93
CA GLN A 46 0.41 -12.73 -7.96
C GLN A 46 -0.94 -12.34 -7.32
N TRP A 47 -1.64 -11.36 -7.89
CA TRP A 47 -2.95 -10.91 -7.40
C TRP A 47 -3.94 -12.05 -7.16
N ARG A 48 -3.99 -13.03 -8.06
CA ARG A 48 -4.89 -14.20 -7.97
C ARG A 48 -4.51 -15.18 -6.85
N MET A 49 -3.29 -15.08 -6.32
CA MET A 49 -2.76 -15.88 -5.22
C MET A 49 -2.90 -15.17 -3.86
N LEU A 50 -3.63 -14.05 -3.79
CA LEU A 50 -3.94 -13.40 -2.52
C LEU A 50 -4.72 -14.39 -1.62
N PRO A 51 -4.30 -14.59 -0.35
CA PRO A 51 -4.99 -15.49 0.57
C PRO A 51 -6.48 -15.15 0.73
N GLY A 52 -7.31 -16.18 0.89
CA GLY A 52 -8.77 -16.05 1.04
C GLY A 52 -9.22 -15.33 2.32
N ASP A 53 -8.32 -15.13 3.29
CA ASP A 53 -8.57 -14.38 4.51
C ASP A 53 -8.72 -12.86 4.27
N PHE A 54 -8.29 -12.37 3.12
CA PHE A 54 -8.43 -10.98 2.70
C PHE A 54 -9.70 -10.78 1.86
N PRO A 55 -10.17 -9.52 1.68
CA PRO A 55 -11.13 -9.23 0.63
C PRO A 55 -10.65 -9.79 -0.70
N GLY A 56 -11.57 -10.33 -1.51
CA GLY A 56 -11.20 -11.00 -2.76
C GLY A 56 -10.33 -10.10 -3.65
N TRP A 57 -9.35 -10.69 -4.34
CA TRP A 57 -8.29 -9.96 -5.05
C TRP A 57 -8.81 -8.86 -5.99
N ARG A 58 -9.98 -9.04 -6.62
CA ARG A 58 -10.62 -8.04 -7.49
C ARG A 58 -10.98 -6.76 -6.74
N ILE A 59 -11.46 -6.89 -5.50
CA ILE A 59 -11.81 -5.78 -4.63
C ILE A 59 -10.54 -5.05 -4.19
N VAL A 60 -9.53 -5.80 -3.77
CA VAL A 60 -8.23 -5.23 -3.36
C VAL A 60 -7.60 -4.47 -4.52
N TYR A 61 -7.59 -5.06 -5.72
CA TYR A 61 -7.10 -4.41 -6.93
C TYR A 61 -7.92 -3.18 -7.32
N TYR A 62 -9.25 -3.24 -7.21
CA TYR A 62 -10.12 -2.09 -7.49
C TYR A 62 -9.75 -0.87 -6.63
N TYR A 63 -9.58 -1.06 -5.32
CA TYR A 63 -9.19 0.02 -4.42
C TYR A 63 -7.77 0.51 -4.70
N PHE A 64 -6.81 -0.41 -4.87
CA PHE A 64 -5.44 -0.06 -5.24
C PHE A 64 -5.39 0.80 -6.51
N SER A 65 -6.06 0.35 -7.58
CA SER A 65 -6.13 1.08 -8.85
C SER A 65 -6.81 2.45 -8.68
N SER A 66 -7.89 2.52 -7.91
CA SER A 66 -8.62 3.77 -7.67
C SER A 66 -7.75 4.77 -6.90
N TRP A 67 -7.13 4.34 -5.80
CA TRP A 67 -6.23 5.18 -5.00
C TRP A 67 -4.97 5.60 -5.73
N LYS A 68 -4.42 4.71 -6.57
CA LYS A 68 -3.28 5.04 -7.44
C LYS A 68 -3.66 6.13 -8.43
N LYS A 69 -4.81 6.01 -9.11
CA LYS A 69 -5.30 7.03 -10.07
C LYS A 69 -5.58 8.38 -9.40
N LEU A 70 -6.07 8.37 -8.16
CA LEU A 70 -6.30 9.57 -7.37
C LEU A 70 -5.01 10.19 -6.77
N GLY A 71 -3.84 9.55 -6.94
CA GLY A 71 -2.58 10.01 -6.35
C GLY A 71 -2.44 9.77 -4.85
N LEU A 72 -3.44 9.14 -4.20
CA LEU A 72 -3.48 8.96 -2.76
C LEU A 72 -2.29 8.16 -2.23
N ILE A 73 -1.87 7.13 -2.97
CA ILE A 73 -0.70 6.31 -2.59
C ILE A 73 0.58 7.15 -2.56
N ALA A 74 0.75 8.09 -3.51
CA ALA A 74 1.91 8.98 -3.55
C ALA A 74 1.89 9.96 -2.37
N VAL A 75 0.75 10.61 -2.12
CA VAL A 75 0.56 11.53 -0.99
C VAL A 75 0.84 10.83 0.35
N LEU A 76 0.30 9.62 0.53
CA LEU A 76 0.52 8.84 1.75
C LEU A 76 2.00 8.46 1.91
N GLN A 77 2.67 8.06 0.82
CA GLN A 77 4.09 7.72 0.84
C GLN A 77 4.94 8.95 1.21
N GLU A 78 4.68 10.12 0.63
CA GLU A 78 5.37 11.36 0.95
C GLU A 78 5.22 11.73 2.43
N ALA A 79 3.99 11.69 2.95
CA ALA A 79 3.71 11.99 4.36
C ALA A 79 4.42 11.01 5.31
N LEU A 80 4.49 9.72 4.97
CA LEU A 80 5.22 8.72 5.74
C LEU A 80 6.73 8.93 5.69
N VAL A 81 7.28 9.30 4.53
CA VAL A 81 8.71 9.62 4.36
C VAL A 81 9.06 10.84 5.20
N GLU A 82 8.27 11.91 5.14
CA GLU A 82 8.46 13.11 5.95
C GLU A 82 8.47 12.77 7.44
N LYS A 83 7.45 12.06 7.92
CA LYS A 83 7.34 11.63 9.32
C LYS A 83 8.56 10.82 9.77
N THR A 84 9.04 9.91 8.92
CA THR A 84 10.22 9.07 9.22
C THR A 84 11.51 9.89 9.26
N ARG A 85 11.65 10.88 8.37
CA ARG A 85 12.82 11.78 8.33
C ARG A 85 12.88 12.67 9.56
N LEU A 86 11.76 13.30 9.93
CA LEU A 86 11.67 14.14 11.12
C LEU A 86 11.97 13.35 12.40
N LYS A 87 11.44 12.13 12.52
CA LYS A 87 11.77 11.23 13.64
C LYS A 87 13.25 10.86 13.71
N SER A 88 13.94 10.86 12.56
CA SER A 88 15.38 10.60 12.47
C SER A 88 16.24 11.87 12.66
N GLY A 89 15.65 13.00 13.08
CA GLY A 89 16.35 14.27 13.25
C GLY A 89 16.76 14.96 11.94
N ARG A 90 16.20 14.53 10.80
CA ARG A 90 16.48 15.10 9.48
C ARG A 90 15.40 16.11 9.08
N LYS A 91 15.73 17.04 8.18
CA LYS A 91 14.75 17.95 7.57
C LYS A 91 13.67 17.15 6.82
N ALA A 92 12.42 17.62 6.91
CA ALA A 92 11.25 17.08 6.22
C ALA A 92 11.54 16.84 4.72
N TRP A 93 12.01 17.88 4.05
CA TRP A 93 12.39 17.81 2.65
C TRP A 93 13.88 17.39 2.49
N PRO A 94 14.18 16.48 1.55
CA PRO A 94 15.55 16.18 1.16
C PRO A 94 16.25 17.39 0.54
N THR A 95 17.55 17.52 0.83
CA THR A 95 18.44 18.44 0.10
C THR A 95 18.92 17.82 -1.22
N ALA A 96 18.93 16.49 -1.33
CA ALA A 96 19.27 15.75 -2.53
C ALA A 96 18.35 14.51 -2.67
N GLY A 97 17.93 14.21 -3.90
CA GLY A 97 17.11 13.04 -4.24
C GLY A 97 17.89 12.06 -5.10
N ILE A 98 17.85 10.77 -4.75
CA ILE A 98 18.40 9.69 -5.59
C ILE A 98 17.24 9.15 -6.42
N ILE A 99 17.39 9.20 -7.75
CA ILE A 99 16.45 8.59 -8.69
C ILE A 99 17.13 7.34 -9.23
N ASP A 100 16.60 6.16 -8.87
CA ASP A 100 17.01 4.88 -9.42
C ASP A 100 15.92 4.36 -10.36
N ALA A 101 16.32 3.82 -11.51
CA ALA A 101 15.41 3.20 -12.47
C ALA A 101 15.91 1.79 -12.76
N GLN A 102 15.07 0.79 -12.45
CA GLN A 102 15.35 -0.59 -12.79
C GLN A 102 14.52 -1.04 -14.00
N SER A 103 15.18 -1.69 -14.96
CA SER A 103 14.51 -2.35 -16.07
C SER A 103 14.18 -3.80 -15.69
N VAL A 104 12.95 -4.22 -15.98
CA VAL A 104 12.49 -5.60 -15.76
C VAL A 104 12.44 -6.30 -17.12
N LYS A 105 13.18 -7.41 -17.27
CA LYS A 105 13.13 -8.22 -18.49
C LYS A 105 11.76 -8.89 -18.59
N SER A 106 11.01 -8.58 -19.63
CA SER A 106 9.75 -9.27 -19.95
C SER A 106 10.07 -10.54 -20.75
N THR A 107 9.58 -11.69 -20.30
CA THR A 107 9.71 -12.94 -21.06
C THR A 107 8.64 -12.95 -22.15
N LEU A 108 9.05 -13.02 -23.42
CA LEU A 108 8.12 -13.32 -24.51
C LEU A 108 7.60 -14.75 -24.31
N VAL A 109 6.32 -14.87 -23.99
CA VAL A 109 5.64 -16.17 -24.08
C VAL A 109 5.37 -16.38 -25.55
N SER A 110 6.21 -17.19 -26.21
CA SER A 110 5.89 -17.68 -27.56
C SER A 110 4.71 -18.63 -27.42
N SER A 111 3.58 -18.24 -27.99
CA SER A 111 2.40 -19.07 -28.22
C SER A 111 2.68 -20.17 -29.23
#